data_AF-A0A2C5ZT45-F1
#
_entry.id   AF-A0A2C5ZT45-F1
#
_cell.length_a   1.000
_cell.length_b   1.000
_cell.length_c   1.000
_cell.angle_alpha   90.00
_cell.angle_beta   90.00
_cell.angle_gamma   90.00
#
_symmetry.space_group_name_H-M   'P 1'
#
loop_
_entity.id
_entity.type
_entity.pdbx_description
1 polymer ?
#
loop_
_entity_poly.entity_id
_entity_poly.type
_entity_poly.pdbx_seq_one_letter_code
_entity_poly.pdbx_strand_id
1 'polypeptide(L)'
;MAVAFRQADALALTEGELARLAGPDPLLVTLLFTLNELYTDAGPARTTAFLRALARALPSGSLLLVVDSPGSYSEAAVGRDKKRYPMHWLLGHTLLDARAPGYAWERLESHDSLWFRLPEGLSYPIQLENMRYQMHLYRIRKPQTVTGAPGEETENVPV
;
A
#
# COMPACT_ATOMS: atom_id res chain seq x y z
N MET A 1 -19.91 -5.45 14.39
CA MET A 1 -18.83 -5.63 13.41
C MET A 1 -18.54 -7.12 13.28
N ALA A 2 -18.49 -7.64 12.06
CA ALA A 2 -17.98 -8.99 11.81
C ALA A 2 -16.47 -8.92 11.57
N VAL A 3 -15.71 -9.86 12.13
CA VAL A 3 -14.28 -10.01 11.90
C VAL A 3 -14.07 -11.31 11.13
N ALA A 4 -13.34 -11.23 10.02
CA ALA A 4 -12.96 -12.40 9.23
C ALA A 4 -11.45 -12.63 9.35
N PHE A 5 -11.07 -13.87 9.66
CA PHE A 5 -9.68 -14.30 9.70
C PHE A 5 -9.38 -15.18 8.50
N ARG A 6 -8.21 -14.99 7.88
CA ARG A 6 -7.75 -15.81 6.75
C ARG A 6 -6.28 -16.15 6.92
N GLN A 7 -5.99 -17.44 6.86
CA GLN A 7 -4.62 -17.92 6.72
C GLN A 7 -4.28 -18.00 5.23
N ALA A 8 -3.33 -17.18 4.78
CA ALA A 8 -2.82 -17.19 3.41
C ALA A 8 -1.40 -16.61 3.38
N ASP A 9 -0.60 -17.03 2.39
CA ASP A 9 0.62 -16.32 2.04
C ASP A 9 0.24 -15.08 1.20
N ALA A 10 0.37 -13.89 1.80
CA ALA A 10 0.03 -12.63 1.14
C ALA A 10 0.81 -12.41 -0.17
N LEU A 11 2.04 -12.92 -0.27
CA LEU A 11 2.87 -12.78 -1.47
C LEU A 11 2.50 -13.76 -2.59
N ALA A 12 1.75 -14.80 -2.26
CA ALA A 12 1.24 -15.78 -3.22
C ALA A 12 -0.18 -15.45 -3.72
N LEU A 13 -0.86 -14.46 -3.11
CA LEU A 13 -2.20 -14.07 -3.53
C LEU A 13 -2.17 -13.46 -4.94
N THR A 14 -3.04 -13.97 -5.80
CA THR A 14 -3.28 -13.42 -7.12
C THR A 14 -4.06 -12.10 -7.05
N GLU A 15 -4.00 -11.30 -8.11
CA GLU A 15 -4.78 -10.05 -8.21
C GLU A 15 -6.29 -10.29 -8.05
N GLY A 16 -6.83 -11.37 -8.63
CA GLY A 16 -8.25 -11.72 -8.49
C GLY A 16 -8.63 -12.16 -7.07
N GLU A 17 -7.71 -12.77 -6.32
CA GLU A 17 -7.93 -13.06 -4.90
C GLU A 17 -7.88 -11.80 -4.04
N LEU A 18 -6.93 -10.91 -4.30
CA LEU A 18 -6.84 -9.61 -3.64
C LEU A 18 -8.08 -8.75 -3.92
N ALA A 19 -8.58 -8.75 -5.15
CA ALA A 19 -9.78 -8.00 -5.52
C ALA A 19 -11.03 -8.54 -4.80
N ARG A 20 -11.18 -9.86 -4.69
CA ARG A 20 -12.27 -10.47 -3.91
C ARG A 20 -12.17 -10.16 -2.43
N LEU A 21 -10.96 -10.08 -1.89
CA LEU A 21 -10.71 -9.73 -0.49
C LEU A 21 -11.00 -8.25 -0.22
N ALA A 22 -10.61 -7.36 -1.13
CA ALA A 22 -10.82 -5.92 -1.03
C ALA A 22 -12.30 -5.54 -1.17
N GLY A 23 -13.03 -6.24 -2.06
CA GLY A 23 -14.39 -5.86 -2.41
C GLY A 23 -14.45 -4.64 -3.33
N PRO A 24 -15.65 -4.16 -3.67
CA PRO A 24 -15.85 -3.07 -4.63
C PRO A 24 -15.67 -1.67 -4.04
N ASP A 25 -15.81 -1.52 -2.72
CA ASP A 25 -15.83 -0.22 -2.05
C ASP A 25 -14.43 0.22 -1.58
N PRO A 26 -14.12 1.53 -1.57
CA PRO A 26 -12.87 2.03 -1.03
C PRO A 26 -12.65 1.60 0.42
N LEU A 27 -11.44 1.13 0.72
CA LEU A 27 -11.09 0.60 2.03
C LEU A 27 -9.73 1.13 2.51
N LEU A 28 -9.44 0.92 3.80
CA LEU A 28 -8.12 1.12 4.38
C LEU A 28 -7.39 -0.23 4.47
N VAL A 29 -6.26 -0.33 3.77
CA VAL A 29 -5.30 -1.42 3.93
C VAL A 29 -4.17 -0.96 4.84
N THR A 30 -3.84 -1.78 5.84
CA THR A 30 -2.77 -1.49 6.80
C THR A 30 -1.65 -2.53 6.70
N LEU A 31 -0.42 -2.07 6.53
CA LEU A 31 0.80 -2.86 6.72
C LEU A 31 1.50 -2.33 7.98
N LEU A 32 1.43 -3.08 9.08
CA LEU A 32 1.90 -2.64 10.41
C LEU A 32 3.05 -3.54 10.86
N PHE A 33 4.29 -3.04 10.82
CA PHE A 33 5.53 -3.74 11.20
C PHE A 33 5.70 -5.07 10.46
N THR A 34 5.42 -5.06 9.16
CA THR A 34 5.56 -6.24 8.29
C THR A 34 6.28 -5.94 6.99
N LEU A 35 6.27 -4.68 6.53
CA LEU A 35 6.75 -4.39 5.18
C LEU A 35 8.26 -4.58 5.10
N ASN A 36 8.98 -4.17 6.16
CA ASN A 36 10.41 -4.37 6.27
C ASN A 36 10.82 -5.86 6.20
N GLU A 37 10.11 -6.72 6.92
CA GLU A 37 10.32 -8.17 6.94
C GLU A 37 10.04 -8.77 5.56
N LEU A 38 8.97 -8.32 4.88
CA LEU A 38 8.70 -8.74 3.51
C LEU A 38 9.86 -8.37 2.58
N TYR A 39 10.38 -7.15 2.63
CA TYR A 39 11.53 -6.78 1.78
C TYR A 39 12.81 -7.54 2.12
N THR A 40 13.04 -7.84 3.41
CA THR A 40 14.23 -8.53 3.89
C THR A 40 14.21 -10.01 3.56
N ASP A 41 13.11 -10.70 3.87
CA ASP A 41 13.00 -12.16 3.77
C ASP A 41 12.50 -12.61 2.40
N ALA A 42 11.48 -11.93 1.86
CA ALA A 42 10.92 -12.26 0.56
C ALA A 42 11.66 -11.64 -0.62
N GLY A 43 12.47 -10.62 -0.34
CA GLY A 43 13.25 -9.88 -1.32
C GLY A 43 12.45 -8.81 -2.08
N PRO A 44 13.14 -7.82 -2.65
CA PRO A 44 12.49 -6.66 -3.29
C PRO A 44 11.56 -7.02 -4.45
N ALA A 45 11.90 -8.05 -5.23
CA ALA A 45 11.11 -8.42 -6.41
C ALA A 45 9.72 -8.93 -6.03
N ARG A 46 9.63 -9.87 -5.08
CA ARG A 46 8.34 -10.44 -4.65
C ARG A 46 7.49 -9.41 -3.93
N THR A 47 8.09 -8.63 -3.04
CA THR A 47 7.39 -7.58 -2.29
C THR A 47 6.88 -6.48 -3.21
N THR A 48 7.68 -6.05 -4.19
CA THR A 48 7.26 -5.09 -5.23
C THR A 48 6.12 -5.65 -6.08
N ALA A 49 6.19 -6.93 -6.46
CA ALA A 49 5.13 -7.59 -7.21
C ALA A 49 3.81 -7.63 -6.42
N PHE A 50 3.87 -7.98 -5.14
CA PHE A 50 2.73 -7.95 -4.22
C PHE A 50 2.11 -6.55 -4.11
N LEU A 51 2.91 -5.51 -3.84
CA LEU A 51 2.40 -4.14 -3.74
C LEU A 51 1.73 -3.66 -5.04
N ARG A 52 2.28 -4.05 -6.20
CA ARG A 52 1.67 -3.75 -7.51
C ARG A 52 0.38 -4.52 -7.74
N ALA A 53 0.31 -5.79 -7.35
CA ALA A 53 -0.92 -6.58 -7.44
C ALA A 53 -2.01 -6.02 -6.52
N LEU A 54 -1.62 -5.62 -5.31
CA LEU A 54 -2.50 -4.94 -4.35
C LEU A 54 -3.04 -3.63 -4.95
N ALA A 55 -2.18 -2.79 -5.53
CA ALA A 55 -2.61 -1.56 -6.19
C ALA A 55 -3.64 -1.82 -7.32
N ARG A 56 -3.39 -2.84 -8.15
CA ARG A 56 -4.36 -3.19 -9.21
C ARG A 56 -5.67 -3.74 -8.66
N ALA A 57 -5.64 -4.48 -7.55
CA ALA A 57 -6.83 -5.02 -6.92
C ALA A 57 -7.71 -3.99 -6.19
N LEU A 58 -7.11 -2.96 -5.59
CA LEU A 58 -7.84 -2.03 -4.73
C LEU A 58 -8.79 -1.09 -5.49
N PRO A 59 -10.02 -0.84 -5.01
CA PRO A 59 -10.91 0.19 -5.55
C PRO A 59 -10.27 1.59 -5.52
N SER A 60 -10.62 2.43 -6.51
CA SER A 60 -10.16 3.83 -6.56
C SER A 60 -10.60 4.56 -5.29
N GLY A 61 -9.72 5.35 -4.69
CA GLY A 61 -9.96 6.04 -3.42
C GLY A 61 -9.54 5.26 -2.17
N SER A 62 -9.19 3.98 -2.30
CA SER A 62 -8.65 3.19 -1.18
C SER A 62 -7.37 3.79 -0.62
N LEU A 63 -7.13 3.53 0.66
CA LEU A 63 -5.95 3.99 1.39
C LEU A 63 -5.00 2.83 1.69
N LEU A 64 -3.71 3.10 1.58
CA LEU A 64 -2.64 2.23 2.06
C LEU A 64 -1.89 2.96 3.17
N LEU A 65 -2.01 2.45 4.39
CA LEU A 65 -1.24 2.91 5.56
C LEU A 65 -0.10 1.93 5.82
N VAL A 66 1.13 2.43 5.75
CA VAL A 66 2.32 1.70 6.15
C VAL A 66 2.83 2.29 7.45
N VAL A 67 2.99 1.44 8.46
CA VAL A 67 3.65 1.76 9.73
C VAL A 67 4.75 0.74 9.95
N ASP A 68 5.96 1.18 10.25
CA ASP A 68 7.10 0.29 10.48
C ASP A 68 8.09 0.89 11.47
N SER A 69 9.07 0.11 11.91
CA SER A 69 10.21 0.62 12.67
C SER A 69 11.02 1.61 11.82
N PRO A 70 11.58 2.71 12.38
CA PRO A 70 12.40 3.66 11.64
C PRO A 70 13.91 3.33 11.78
N GLY A 71 14.73 3.86 10.87
CA GLY A 71 16.20 3.79 10.94
C GLY A 71 16.82 2.62 10.17
N SER A 72 17.98 2.12 10.62
CA SER A 72 18.75 1.05 9.95
C SER A 72 18.06 -0.30 9.92
N TYR A 73 16.98 -0.45 10.69
CA TYR A 73 16.08 -1.61 10.60
C TYR A 73 15.22 -1.56 9.34
N SER A 74 15.09 -0.41 8.67
CA SER A 74 14.22 -0.16 7.52
C SER A 74 15.01 -0.12 6.20
N GLU A 75 16.03 -0.95 6.05
CA GLU A 75 16.87 -0.98 4.85
C GLU A 75 16.83 -2.34 4.16
N ALA A 76 16.33 -2.38 2.92
CA ALA A 76 16.38 -3.58 2.11
C ALA A 76 17.56 -3.54 1.14
N ALA A 77 18.25 -4.68 0.98
CA ALA A 77 19.27 -4.84 -0.03
C ALA A 77 18.63 -5.02 -1.42
N VAL A 78 18.93 -4.11 -2.35
CA VAL A 78 18.44 -4.16 -3.73
C VAL A 78 19.61 -4.21 -4.72
N GLY A 79 19.45 -4.99 -5.79
CA GLY A 79 20.44 -5.11 -6.87
C GLY A 79 21.56 -6.11 -6.60
N ARG A 80 22.43 -6.32 -7.60
CA ARG A 80 23.55 -7.27 -7.51
C ARG A 80 24.59 -6.87 -6.46
N ASP A 81 24.71 -5.56 -6.19
CA ASP A 81 25.66 -5.00 -5.22
C ASP A 81 25.09 -4.93 -3.79
N LYS A 82 23.89 -5.48 -3.53
CA LYS A 82 23.21 -5.47 -2.22
C LYS A 82 23.14 -4.09 -1.56
N LYS A 83 22.99 -3.03 -2.36
CA LYS A 83 22.90 -1.67 -1.84
C LYS A 83 21.63 -1.52 -1.01
N ARG A 84 21.79 -1.00 0.20
CA ARG A 84 20.71 -0.79 1.16
C ARG A 84 20.01 0.52 0.89
N TYR A 85 18.68 0.48 0.80
CA TYR A 85 17.85 1.66 0.58
C TYR A 85 16.84 1.80 1.70
N PRO A 86 16.62 3.03 2.23
CA PRO A 86 15.56 3.29 3.17
C PRO A 86 14.19 2.87 2.63
N MET A 87 13.34 2.32 3.49
CA MET A 87 12.01 1.85 3.12
C MET A 87 11.13 2.91 2.47
N HIS A 88 11.14 4.16 2.95
CA HIS A 88 10.40 5.26 2.32
C HIS A 88 10.85 5.48 0.86
N TRP A 89 12.13 5.25 0.55
CA TRP A 89 12.68 5.37 -0.79
C TRP A 89 12.19 4.22 -1.67
N LEU A 90 12.19 2.99 -1.15
CA LEU A 90 11.66 1.82 -1.86
C LEU A 90 10.17 1.93 -2.14
N LEU A 91 9.40 2.44 -1.17
CA LEU A 91 7.98 2.76 -1.32
C LEU A 91 7.78 3.85 -2.37
N GLY A 92 8.54 4.95 -2.30
CA GLY A 92 8.51 6.01 -3.31
C GLY A 92 8.77 5.45 -4.71
N HIS A 93 9.82 4.65 -4.86
CA HIS A 93 10.16 4.06 -6.15
C HIS A 93 9.12 3.04 -6.65
N THR A 94 8.59 2.22 -5.74
CA THR A 94 7.64 1.15 -6.08
C THR A 94 6.25 1.69 -6.39
N LEU A 95 5.78 2.66 -5.60
CA LEU A 95 4.42 3.18 -5.66
C LEU A 95 4.31 4.45 -6.51
N LEU A 96 5.30 5.35 -6.47
CA LEU A 96 5.23 6.66 -7.11
C LEU A 96 5.99 6.73 -8.44
N ASP A 97 7.16 6.09 -8.55
CA ASP A 97 7.97 6.13 -9.79
C ASP A 97 7.55 5.09 -10.82
N ALA A 98 6.84 4.04 -10.39
CA ALA A 98 6.28 3.06 -11.32
C ALA A 98 5.15 3.73 -12.10
N ARG A 99 5.45 4.20 -13.32
CA ARG A 99 4.47 4.58 -14.36
C ARG A 99 3.65 3.36 -14.77
N ALA A 100 2.86 2.82 -13.86
CA ALA A 100 1.97 1.72 -14.11
C ALA A 100 0.71 2.26 -14.82
N PRO A 101 0.41 1.83 -16.05
CA PRO A 101 -0.83 2.22 -16.70
C PRO A 101 -2.02 1.74 -15.85
N GLY A 102 -2.96 2.63 -15.54
CA GLY A 102 -4.23 2.29 -14.89
C GLY A 102 -4.39 2.67 -13.42
N TYR A 103 -3.35 3.14 -12.73
CA TYR A 103 -3.49 3.75 -11.40
C TYR A 103 -2.33 4.71 -11.08
N ALA A 104 -2.55 5.57 -10.08
CA ALA A 104 -1.54 6.44 -9.49
C ALA A 104 -1.71 6.46 -7.97
N TRP A 105 -0.61 6.51 -7.24
CA TRP A 105 -0.62 6.70 -5.79
C TRP A 105 -0.43 8.19 -5.47
N GLU A 106 -1.32 8.74 -4.65
CA GLU A 106 -1.25 10.08 -4.08
C GLU A 106 -0.76 9.95 -2.64
N ARG A 107 0.42 10.49 -2.32
CA ARG A 107 0.92 10.52 -0.94
C ARG A 107 0.18 11.59 -0.15
N LEU A 108 -0.55 11.17 0.89
CA LEU A 108 -1.33 12.07 1.75
C LEU A 108 -0.53 12.56 2.96
N GLU A 109 0.21 11.65 3.59
CA GLU A 109 0.95 11.93 4.82
C GLU A 109 2.20 11.06 4.90
N SER A 110 3.27 11.59 5.50
CA SER A 110 4.56 10.89 5.59
C SER A 110 5.38 11.43 6.74
N HIS A 111 5.74 10.56 7.68
CA HIS A 111 6.61 10.85 8.81
C HIS A 111 7.68 9.77 8.92
N ASP A 112 8.94 10.16 8.88
CA ASP A 112 10.05 9.19 8.90
C ASP A 112 10.36 8.67 10.31
N SER A 113 9.89 9.37 11.36
CA SER A 113 10.07 8.96 12.75
C SER A 113 9.17 9.76 13.69
N LEU A 114 8.15 9.11 14.26
CA LEU A 114 7.27 9.61 15.31
C LEU A 114 7.51 8.85 16.62
N TRP A 115 7.41 9.54 17.75
CA TRP A 115 7.41 8.89 19.07
C TRP A 115 5.99 8.44 19.43
N PHE A 116 5.83 7.14 19.70
CA PHE A 116 4.70 6.62 20.44
C PHE A 116 5.09 6.53 21.92
N ARG A 117 4.41 7.31 22.75
CA ARG A 117 4.57 7.26 24.21
C ARG A 117 3.39 6.52 24.81
N LEU A 118 3.68 5.51 25.61
CA LEU A 118 2.65 4.74 26.32
C LEU A 118 1.92 5.67 27.30
N PRO A 119 0.57 5.60 27.36
CA PRO A 119 -0.18 6.34 28.35
C PRO A 119 0.25 5.98 29.77
N GLU A 120 0.28 6.98 30.65
CA GLU A 120 0.47 6.74 32.09
C GLU A 120 -0.64 5.81 32.61
N GLY A 121 -0.27 4.78 33.36
CA GLY A 121 -1.21 3.81 33.93
C GLY A 121 -1.66 2.68 32.98
N LEU A 122 -1.12 2.58 31.76
CA LEU A 122 -1.37 1.43 30.90
C LEU A 122 -0.85 0.14 31.58
N SER A 123 -1.74 -0.81 31.83
CA SER A 123 -1.42 -2.12 32.39
C SER A 123 -1.53 -3.19 31.30
N TYR A 124 -0.47 -3.99 31.15
CA TYR A 124 -0.43 -5.08 30.18
C TYR A 124 0.30 -6.28 30.79
N PRO A 125 -0.01 -7.54 30.43
CA PRO A 125 0.62 -8.71 31.02
C PRO A 125 2.14 -8.83 30.80
N ILE A 126 2.70 -8.02 29.89
CA ILE A 126 4.13 -7.92 29.62
C ILE A 126 4.54 -6.45 29.63
N GLN A 127 5.82 -6.19 29.91
CA GLN A 127 6.38 -4.83 29.83
C GLN A 127 6.27 -4.31 28.39
N LEU A 128 5.68 -3.13 28.26
CA LEU A 128 5.61 -2.40 27.00
C LEU A 128 6.63 -1.26 27.04
N GLU A 129 7.20 -0.94 25.89
CA GLU A 129 8.18 0.14 25.75
C GLU A 129 7.65 1.26 24.86
N ASN A 130 8.10 2.49 25.15
CA ASN A 130 7.95 3.59 24.20
C ASN A 130 8.71 3.23 22.93
N MET A 131 8.14 3.55 21.78
CA MET A 131 8.79 3.24 20.51
C MET A 131 8.75 4.41 19.55
N ARG A 132 9.66 4.38 18.58
CA ARG A 132 9.56 5.20 17.39
C ARG A 132 9.02 4.36 16.24
N TYR A 133 8.25 4.98 15.36
CA TYR A 133 7.74 4.38 14.14
C TYR A 133 7.81 5.38 12.98
N GLN A 134 7.96 4.89 11.76
CA GLN A 134 7.68 5.66 10.55
C GLN A 134 6.25 5.39 10.10
N MET A 135 5.63 6.37 9.44
CA MET A 135 4.27 6.28 8.95
C MET A 135 4.15 6.90 7.57
N HIS A 136 3.58 6.17 6.63
CA HIS A 136 3.31 6.67 5.28
C HIS A 136 1.90 6.29 4.84
N LEU A 137 1.11 7.30 4.46
CA LEU A 137 -0.26 7.15 4.00
C LEU A 137 -0.38 7.53 2.53
N TYR A 138 -0.92 6.62 1.74
CA TYR A 138 -1.16 6.82 0.31
C TYR A 138 -2.63 6.57 -0.03
N ARG A 139 -3.14 7.27 -1.04
CA ARG A 139 -4.44 7.04 -1.66
C ARG A 139 -4.25 6.59 -3.09
N ILE A 140 -4.94 5.52 -3.49
CA ILE A 140 -4.91 5.09 -4.89
C ILE A 140 -5.94 5.87 -5.71
N ARG A 141 -5.54 6.31 -6.90
CA ARG A 141 -6.41 6.93 -7.91
C ARG A 141 -6.39 6.07 -9.15
N LYS A 142 -7.56 5.73 -9.69
CA LYS A 142 -7.69 5.06 -10.98
C LYS A 142 -8.45 5.97 -11.95
N PRO A 143 -8.12 5.96 -13.26
CA PRO A 143 -8.88 6.67 -14.27
C PRO A 143 -10.36 6.27 -14.15
N GLN A 144 -11.26 7.25 -14.14
CA GLN A 144 -12.68 6.95 -14.22
C GLN A 144 -12.94 6.35 -15.60
N THR A 145 -13.49 5.13 -15.63
CA THR A 145 -14.02 4.59 -16.87
C THR A 145 -15.25 5.43 -17.19
N VAL A 146 -15.14 6.34 -18.17
CA VAL A 146 -16.32 7.03 -18.69
C VAL A 146 -17.15 5.97 -19.41
N THR A 147 -18.13 5.41 -18.72
CA THR A 147 -19.18 4.61 -19.36
C THR A 147 -19.98 5.60 -20.23
N GLY A 148 -19.89 5.41 -21.55
CA GLY A 148 -20.32 6.38 -22.56
C GLY A 148 -21.75 6.89 -22.41
N ALA A 149 -21.93 8.17 -22.71
CA ALA A 149 -23.24 8.72 -23.05
C ALA A 149 -23.70 8.15 -24.42
N PRO A 150 -24.99 7.88 -24.63
CA PRO A 150 -25.51 7.49 -25.94
C PRO A 150 -25.37 8.67 -26.92
N GLY A 151 -25.12 8.33 -28.19
CA GLY A 151 -24.66 9.26 -29.22
C GLY A 151 -25.62 10.40 -29.54
N GLU A 152 -25.03 11.55 -29.85
CA GLU A 152 -25.68 12.59 -30.64
C GLU A 152 -25.71 12.12 -32.10
N GLU A 153 -26.85 11.60 -32.55
CA GLU A 153 -27.16 11.52 -33.97
C GLU A 153 -27.32 12.95 -34.50
N THR A 154 -26.31 13.43 -35.24
CA THR A 154 -26.44 14.66 -36.03
C THR A 154 -27.42 14.41 -37.17
N GLU A 155 -28.65 14.86 -36.98
CA GLU A 155 -29.69 14.93 -38.01
C GLU A 155 -29.25 15.92 -39.09
N ASN A 156 -28.98 15.39 -40.28
CA ASN A 156 -28.53 16.13 -41.44
C ASN A 156 -29.76 16.76 -42.11
N VAL A 157 -29.97 18.07 -41.95
CA VAL A 157 -31.01 18.81 -42.68
C VAL A 157 -30.39 19.39 -43.95
N PRO A 158 -30.85 19.01 -45.15
CA PRO A 158 -30.38 19.63 -46.38
C PRO A 158 -31.07 20.98 -46.61
N VAL A 159 -30.29 21.97 -47.04
CA VAL A 159 -30.76 23.21 -47.69
C VAL A 159 -30.51 23.10 -49.18
#